data_AF-U7D8H4-F1
#
_entry.id   AF-U7D8H4-F1
#
_cell.length_a   1.000
_cell.length_b   1.000
_cell.length_c   1.000
_cell.angle_alpha   90.00
_cell.angle_beta   90.00
_cell.angle_gamma   90.00
#
_symmetry.space_group_name_H-M   'P 1'
#
loop_
_entity.id
_entity.type
_entity.pdbx_description
1 polymer ?
#
loop_
_entity_poly.entity_id
_entity_poly.type
_entity_poly.pdbx_seq_one_letter_code
_entity_poly.pdbx_strand_id
1 'polypeptide(L)'
;MAEAVDEAAVLQIPRFSQRLNYLSLFANIATLLGLLGTIAGLQEAFMALDSLEASQRAAMLAGGISKAMNTTAFGLVIAVPCMVAYTFLHNTQVALTHRLDDAMLRFHNFLHKRQSR
;
A
#
# COMPACT_ATOMS: atom_id res chain seq x y z
N MET A 1 -21.73 -5.84 31.00
CA MET A 1 -20.65 -6.82 30.67
C MET A 1 -20.59 -7.13 29.18
N ALA A 2 -21.72 -7.41 28.50
CA ALA A 2 -21.73 -7.56 27.04
C ALA A 2 -21.23 -6.28 26.32
N GLU A 3 -21.67 -5.09 26.73
CA GLU A 3 -21.16 -3.81 26.22
C GLU A 3 -19.67 -3.59 26.45
N ALA A 4 -19.11 -4.04 27.58
CA ALA A 4 -17.69 -3.87 27.88
C ALA A 4 -16.77 -4.75 27.00
N VAL A 5 -17.29 -5.89 26.52
CA VAL A 5 -16.58 -6.78 25.57
C VAL A 5 -16.62 -6.18 24.16
N ASP A 6 -17.76 -5.61 23.78
CA ASP A 6 -17.95 -4.93 22.50
C ASP A 6 -17.06 -3.68 22.40
N GLU A 7 -17.01 -2.87 23.47
CA GLU A 7 -16.17 -1.68 23.56
C GLU A 7 -14.66 -2.02 23.51
N ALA A 8 -14.24 -3.11 24.16
CA ALA A 8 -12.86 -3.59 24.11
C ALA A 8 -12.46 -4.13 22.72
N ALA A 9 -13.39 -4.73 21.98
CA ALA A 9 -13.14 -5.20 20.61
C ALA A 9 -13.03 -4.03 19.62
N VAL A 10 -13.90 -3.03 19.74
CA VAL A 10 -13.90 -1.81 18.93
C VAL A 10 -12.60 -1.02 19.08
N LEU A 11 -11.95 -1.05 20.26
CA LEU A 11 -10.66 -0.40 20.48
C LEU A 11 -9.46 -1.14 19.87
N GLN A 12 -9.55 -2.46 19.67
CA GLN A 12 -8.40 -3.28 19.22
C GLN A 12 -8.35 -3.47 17.69
N ILE A 13 -9.51 -3.63 17.03
CA ILE A 13 -9.63 -3.74 15.58
C ILE A 13 -8.93 -2.60 14.81
N PRO A 14 -9.07 -1.30 15.17
CA PRO A 14 -8.45 -0.21 14.43
C PRO A 14 -6.92 -0.19 14.57
N ARG A 15 -6.34 -0.70 15.67
CA ARG A 15 -4.88 -0.71 15.86
C ARG A 15 -4.17 -1.68 14.90
N PHE A 16 -4.80 -2.79 14.56
CA PHE A 16 -4.31 -3.70 13.52
C PHE A 16 -4.46 -3.10 12.12
N SER A 17 -5.58 -2.41 11.85
CA SER A 17 -5.86 -1.74 10.57
C SER A 17 -4.86 -0.63 10.25
N GLN A 18 -4.51 0.21 11.24
CA GLN A 18 -3.56 1.31 11.07
C GLN A 18 -2.17 0.82 10.63
N ARG A 19 -1.68 -0.28 11.22
CA ARG A 19 -0.36 -0.82 10.89
C ARG A 19 -0.27 -1.33 9.45
N LEU A 20 -1.35 -1.92 8.93
CA LEU A 20 -1.40 -2.41 7.56
C LEU A 20 -1.56 -1.28 6.55
N ASN A 21 -2.33 -0.24 6.88
CA ASN A 21 -2.48 0.93 6.01
C ASN A 21 -1.15 1.63 5.71
N TYR A 22 -0.19 1.64 6.64
CA TYR A 22 1.15 2.16 6.35
C TYR A 22 1.85 1.39 5.23
N LEU A 23 1.69 0.07 5.15
CA LEU A 23 2.34 -0.73 4.11
C LEU A 23 1.76 -0.44 2.71
N SER A 24 0.45 -0.25 2.62
CA SER A 24 -0.22 0.21 1.40
C SER A 24 0.23 1.62 1.01
N LEU A 25 0.34 2.52 1.98
CA LEU A 25 0.86 3.88 1.77
C LEU A 25 2.28 3.86 1.21
N PHE A 26 3.18 3.04 1.77
CA PHE A 26 4.55 2.91 1.27
C PHE A 26 4.60 2.36 -0.16
N ALA A 27 3.76 1.38 -0.52
CA ALA A 27 3.69 0.86 -1.90
C ALA A 27 3.26 1.95 -2.91
N ASN A 28 2.27 2.77 -2.52
CA ASN A 28 1.82 3.89 -3.34
C ASN A 28 2.91 4.97 -3.47
N ILE A 29 3.56 5.34 -2.36
CA ILE A 29 4.67 6.31 -2.37
C ILE A 29 5.82 5.82 -3.25
N ALA A 30 6.19 4.54 -3.17
CA ALA A 30 7.25 3.97 -4.00
C ALA A 30 6.94 4.08 -5.50
N THR A 31 5.68 3.83 -5.88
CA THR A 31 5.21 4.01 -7.27
C THR A 31 5.27 5.47 -7.71
N LEU A 32 4.79 6.38 -6.87
CA LEU A 32 4.80 7.82 -7.14
C LEU A 32 6.22 8.37 -7.26
N LEU A 33 7.16 7.91 -6.42
CA LEU A 33 8.58 8.24 -6.52
C LEU A 33 9.21 7.71 -7.82
N GLY A 34 8.82 6.51 -8.26
CA GLY A 34 9.25 5.96 -9.54
C GLY A 34 8.78 6.78 -10.75
N LEU A 35 7.57 7.33 -10.69
CA LEU A 35 7.03 8.24 -11.71
C LEU A 35 7.70 9.63 -11.68
N LEU A 36 7.95 10.14 -10.47
CA LEU A 36 8.71 11.39 -10.29
C LEU A 36 10.12 11.27 -10.90
N GLY A 37 10.77 10.13 -10.69
CA GLY A 37 12.07 9.83 -11.28
C GLY A 37 12.06 9.80 -12.81
N THR A 38 10.95 9.38 -13.44
CA THR A 38 10.77 9.45 -14.89
C THR A 38 10.73 10.90 -15.38
N ILE A 39 10.00 11.76 -14.67
CA ILE A 39 9.88 13.19 -14.99
C ILE A 39 11.25 13.87 -14.86
N ALA A 40 11.98 13.61 -13.77
CA ALA A 40 13.31 14.17 -13.56
C ALA A 40 14.31 13.70 -14.64
N GLY A 41 14.30 12.42 -15.00
CA GLY A 41 15.18 11.88 -16.04
C GLY A 41 14.89 12.45 -17.43
N LEU A 42 13.61 12.62 -17.77
CA LEU A 42 13.21 13.28 -19.02
C LEU A 42 13.57 14.76 -19.01
N GLN A 43 13.39 15.46 -17.90
CA GLN A 43 13.79 16.86 -17.75
C GLN A 43 15.30 17.03 -17.98
N GLU A 44 16.14 16.21 -17.35
CA GLU A 44 17.59 16.20 -17.60
C GLU A 44 17.91 15.94 -19.07
N ALA A 45 17.21 15.00 -19.71
CA ALA A 45 17.40 14.66 -21.12
C ALA A 45 17.12 15.86 -22.02
N PHE A 46 15.98 16.56 -21.82
CA PHE A 46 15.60 17.72 -22.61
C PHE A 46 16.51 18.93 -22.38
N MET A 47 16.96 19.16 -21.14
CA MET A 47 17.91 20.24 -20.83
C MET A 47 19.27 20.03 -21.53
N ALA A 48 19.72 18.78 -21.64
CA ALA A 48 20.97 18.45 -22.33
C ALA A 48 20.90 18.64 -23.86
N LEU A 49 19.70 18.69 -24.46
CA LEU A 49 19.56 18.84 -25.91
C LEU A 49 19.91 20.24 -26.41
N ASP A 50 19.73 21.27 -25.58
CA ASP A 50 19.89 22.65 -26.03
C ASP A 50 21.35 23.00 -26.36
N SER A 51 22.31 22.32 -25.71
CA SER A 51 23.75 22.52 -25.89
C SER A 51 24.42 21.60 -26.93
N LEU A 52 23.66 20.72 -27.60
CA LEU A 52 24.21 19.67 -28.48
C LEU A 52 23.88 19.89 -29.97
N GLU A 53 24.78 19.40 -30.83
CA GLU A 53 24.53 19.29 -32.26
C GLU A 53 23.43 18.28 -32.59
N ALA A 54 22.72 18.52 -33.70
CA ALA A 54 21.59 17.71 -34.15
C ALA A 54 21.91 16.21 -34.30
N SER A 55 23.15 15.85 -34.63
CA SER A 55 23.62 14.47 -34.77
C SER A 55 23.70 13.73 -33.43
N GLN A 56 24.00 14.41 -32.33
CA GLN A 56 24.16 13.83 -30.99
C GLN A 56 22.88 13.89 -30.14
N ARG A 57 21.95 14.78 -30.49
CA ARG A 57 20.65 14.97 -29.80
C ARG A 57 19.86 13.66 -29.68
N ALA A 58 19.80 12.87 -30.75
CA ALA A 58 19.03 11.61 -30.75
C ALA A 58 19.60 10.58 -29.75
N ALA A 59 20.92 10.41 -29.73
CA ALA A 59 21.59 9.46 -28.83
C ALA A 59 21.43 9.86 -27.35
N MET A 60 21.57 11.15 -27.05
CA MET A 60 21.43 11.66 -25.69
C MET A 60 19.99 11.58 -25.18
N LEU A 61 19.00 11.90 -26.02
CA LEU A 61 17.59 11.75 -25.67
C LEU A 61 17.24 10.28 -25.39
N ALA A 62 17.71 9.35 -26.23
CA ALA A 62 17.49 7.92 -26.01
C ALA A 62 18.11 7.44 -24.69
N GLY A 63 19.31 7.92 -24.34
CA GLY A 63 19.96 7.64 -23.06
C GLY A 63 19.15 8.17 -21.86
N GLY A 64 18.64 9.40 -21.95
CA GLY A 64 17.80 10.00 -20.92
C GLY A 64 16.47 9.29 -20.71
N ILE A 65 15.80 8.88 -21.81
CA ILE A 65 14.58 8.06 -21.75
C ILE A 65 14.88 6.71 -21.11
N SER A 66 15.98 6.05 -21.49
CA SER A 66 16.38 4.77 -20.88
C SER A 66 16.61 4.90 -19.37
N LYS A 67 17.27 5.98 -18.94
CA LYS A 67 17.49 6.27 -17.51
C LYS A 67 16.15 6.48 -16.80
N ALA A 68 15.25 7.27 -17.39
CA ALA A 68 13.91 7.54 -16.85
C ALA A 68 13.07 6.25 -16.69
N MET A 69 13.06 5.38 -17.70
CA MET A 69 12.34 4.10 -17.66
C MET A 69 12.89 3.15 -16.60
N ASN A 70 14.21 3.14 -16.39
CA ASN A 70 14.84 2.33 -15.37
C ASN A 70 14.38 2.75 -13.96
N THR A 71 14.28 4.06 -13.68
CA THR A 71 13.79 4.57 -12.38
C THR A 71 12.37 4.09 -12.07
N THR A 72 11.50 4.02 -13.08
CA THR A 72 10.14 3.48 -12.94
C THR A 72 10.16 1.97 -12.68
N ALA A 73 11.02 1.22 -13.37
CA ALA A 73 11.19 -0.22 -13.11
C ALA A 73 11.61 -0.47 -11.64
N PHE A 74 12.54 0.31 -11.11
CA PHE A 74 12.93 0.23 -9.70
C PHE A 74 11.78 0.54 -8.74
N GLY A 75 10.98 1.58 -9.01
CA GLY A 75 9.79 1.91 -8.21
C GLY A 75 8.78 0.77 -8.18
N LEU A 76 8.54 0.11 -9.31
CA LEU A 76 7.64 -1.04 -9.41
C LEU A 76 8.18 -2.30 -8.73
N VAL A 77 9.49 -2.55 -8.81
CA VAL A 77 10.15 -3.68 -8.14
C VAL A 77 9.96 -3.62 -6.62
N ILE A 78 9.85 -2.43 -6.03
CA ILE A 78 9.58 -2.25 -4.60
C ILE A 78 8.08 -2.25 -4.32
N ALA A 79 7.27 -1.58 -5.15
CA ALA A 79 5.83 -1.45 -4.94
C ALA A 79 5.09 -2.80 -5.00
N VAL A 80 5.43 -3.67 -5.97
CA VAL A 80 4.74 -4.95 -6.17
C VAL A 80 4.86 -5.88 -4.96
N PRO A 81 6.06 -6.18 -4.42
CA PRO A 81 6.20 -6.99 -3.21
C PRO A 81 5.52 -6.39 -1.99
N CYS A 82 5.61 -5.07 -1.80
CA CYS A 82 4.92 -4.38 -0.71
C CYS A 82 3.39 -4.56 -0.80
N MET A 83 2.83 -4.46 -2.00
CA MET A 83 1.40 -4.62 -2.22
C MET A 83 0.93 -6.06 -2.02
N VAL A 84 1.70 -7.05 -2.48
CA VAL A 84 1.42 -8.47 -2.22
C VAL A 84 1.45 -8.77 -0.71
N ALA A 85 2.45 -8.28 0.01
CA ALA A 85 2.54 -8.43 1.46
C ALA A 85 1.35 -7.76 2.17
N TYR A 86 0.97 -6.55 1.74
CA TYR A 86 -0.22 -5.86 2.27
C TYR A 86 -1.49 -6.69 2.09
N THR A 87 -1.75 -7.21 0.90
CA THR A 87 -2.94 -8.03 0.63
C THR A 87 -3.00 -9.27 1.52
N PHE A 88 -1.87 -9.97 1.71
CA PHE A 88 -1.83 -11.16 2.56
C PHE A 88 -2.14 -10.84 4.04
N LEU A 89 -1.50 -9.79 4.58
CA LEU A 89 -1.72 -9.39 5.97
C LEU A 89 -3.14 -8.83 6.16
N HIS A 90 -3.66 -8.08 5.18
CA HIS A 90 -5.01 -7.52 5.22
C HIS A 90 -6.06 -8.62 5.26
N ASN A 91 -5.93 -9.66 4.42
CA ASN A 91 -6.84 -10.81 4.44
C ASN A 91 -6.81 -11.54 5.79
N THR A 92 -5.63 -11.65 6.41
CA THR A 92 -5.49 -12.24 7.74
C THR A 92 -6.16 -11.39 8.81
N GLN A 93 -6.03 -10.06 8.75
CA GLN A 93 -6.73 -9.14 9.65
C GLN A 93 -8.24 -9.28 9.53
N VAL A 94 -8.78 -9.28 8.31
CA VAL A 94 -10.22 -9.42 8.04
C VAL A 94 -10.75 -10.74 8.58
N ALA A 95 -10.03 -11.84 8.35
CA ALA A 95 -10.38 -13.15 8.91
C ALA A 95 -10.39 -13.15 10.45
N LEU A 96 -9.46 -12.44 11.09
CA LEU A 96 -9.40 -12.32 12.55
C LEU A 96 -10.59 -11.53 13.10
N THR A 97 -10.94 -10.41 12.45
CA THR A 97 -12.10 -9.59 12.82
C THR A 97 -13.40 -10.38 12.70
N HIS A 98 -13.60 -11.11 11.59
CA HIS A 98 -14.79 -11.95 11.43
C HIS A 98 -14.93 -13.02 12.53
N ARG A 99 -13.81 -13.62 12.98
CA ARG A 99 -13.84 -14.59 14.08
C ARG A 99 -14.21 -13.94 15.42
N LEU A 100 -13.82 -12.68 15.65
CA LEU A 100 -14.22 -11.92 16.83
C LEU A 100 -15.71 -11.60 16.80
N ASP A 101 -16.23 -11.16 15.66
CA ASP A 101 -17.66 -10.88 15.48
C ASP A 101 -18.52 -12.13 15.71
N ASP A 102 -18.13 -13.27 15.12
CA ASP A 102 -18.80 -14.56 15.33
C ASP A 102 -18.78 -15.00 16.80
N ALA A 103 -17.65 -14.79 17.50
CA ALA A 103 -17.54 -15.12 18.92
C ALA A 103 -18.45 -14.23 19.78
N MET A 104 -18.53 -12.93 19.47
CA MET A 104 -19.43 -11.99 20.15
C MET A 104 -20.90 -12.33 19.92
N LEU A 105 -21.30 -12.67 18.70
CA LEU A 105 -22.67 -13.11 18.38
C LEU A 105 -23.05 -14.38 19.13
N ARG A 106 -22.13 -15.35 19.25
CA ARG A 106 -22.36 -16.57 20.04
C ARG A 106 -22.52 -16.28 21.53
N PHE A 107 -21.70 -15.38 22.08
CA PHE A 107 -21.81 -14.94 23.47
C PHE A 107 -23.14 -14.22 23.74
N HIS A 108 -23.53 -13.32 22.84
CA HIS A 108 -24.79 -12.60 22.91
C HIS A 108 -25.98 -13.59 22.91
N ASN A 109 -26.00 -14.52 21.96
CA ASN A 109 -27.03 -15.56 21.89
C ASN A 109 -27.05 -16.45 23.14
N PHE A 110 -25.88 -16.78 23.71
CA PHE A 110 -25.80 -17.58 24.93
C PHE A 110 -26.39 -16.85 26.15
N LEU A 111 -26.13 -15.55 26.28
CA LEU A 111 -26.71 -14.73 27.36
C LEU A 111 -28.21 -14.54 27.18
N HIS A 112 -28.68 -14.29 25.96
CA HIS A 112 -30.12 -14.16 25.67
C HIS A 112 -30.88 -15.47 25.99
N LYS A 113 -30.27 -16.62 25.69
CA LYS A 113 -30.84 -17.94 26.02
C LYS A 113 -30.91 -18.21 27.52
N ARG A 114 -30.04 -17.58 28.32
CA ARG A 114 -29.98 -17.73 29.78
C ARG A 114 -30.94 -16.78 30.51
N GLN A 115 -31.35 -15.69 29.88
CA GLN A 115 -32.30 -14.70 30.42
C GLN A 115 -33.77 -15.07 30.15
N SER A 116 -34.03 -16.04 29.26
CA SER A 116 -35.36 -16.58 28.95
C SER A 116 -35.73 -17.85 29.76
N ARG A 117 -34.95 -18.19 30.79
CA ARG A 117 -35.29 -19.17 31.84
C ARG A 117 -35.26 -18.47 33.19
#